data_AF-A0A7J8VAJ9-F1
#
_entry.id   AF-A0A7J8VAJ9-F1
#
_cell.length_a   1.000
_cell.length_b   1.000
_cell.length_c   1.000
_cell.angle_alpha   90.00
_cell.angle_beta   90.00
_cell.angle_gamma   90.00
#
_symmetry.space_group_name_H-M   'P 1'
#
loop_
_entity.id
_entity.type
_entity.pdbx_description
1 polymer ?
#
loop_
_entity_poly.entity_id
_entity_poly.type
_entity_poly.pdbx_seq_one_letter_code
_entity_poly.pdbx_strand_id
1 'polypeptide(L)'
;MALALVSGDQPSEKDNWDNGRLARKQQLLTEIVLRNMMITLVVDGIMTHRVLVQGLLRSYGVQTLGVDNDRDAVDLIAFGVKFDLIIIEKILPVLNGLDASNKADS
;
A
#
# COMPACT_ATOMS: atom_id res chain seq x y z
N MET A 1 10.41 -7.97 -74.70
CA MET A 1 9.33 -7.07 -74.26
C MET A 1 8.42 -7.85 -73.34
N ALA A 2 8.08 -7.26 -72.18
CA ALA A 2 7.07 -7.67 -71.18
C ALA A 2 7.32 -9.00 -70.42
N LEU A 3 7.16 -9.13 -69.10
CA LEU A 3 6.88 -8.22 -67.99
C LEU A 3 7.27 -8.97 -66.71
N ALA A 4 8.25 -8.50 -65.95
CA ALA A 4 8.53 -9.02 -64.60
C ALA A 4 7.68 -8.24 -63.59
N LEU A 5 6.73 -8.93 -62.96
CA LEU A 5 6.00 -8.46 -61.77
C LEU A 5 6.51 -9.29 -60.59
N VAL A 6 7.18 -8.67 -59.61
CA VAL A 6 6.54 -8.25 -58.36
C VAL A 6 7.58 -7.50 -57.52
N SER A 7 7.12 -6.38 -56.98
CA SER A 7 7.87 -5.40 -56.18
C SER A 7 7.28 -5.39 -54.78
N GLY A 8 8.14 -5.27 -53.75
CA GLY A 8 7.77 -5.05 -52.33
C GLY A 8 7.14 -6.27 -51.66
N ASP A 9 7.37 -6.59 -50.38
CA ASP A 9 7.83 -5.75 -49.29
C ASP A 9 8.39 -6.65 -48.17
N GLN A 10 9.29 -6.11 -47.37
CA GLN A 10 9.99 -6.75 -46.25
C GLN A 10 9.04 -7.27 -45.15
N PRO A 11 9.28 -8.46 -44.55
CA PRO A 11 8.73 -8.76 -43.23
C PRO A 11 9.63 -8.15 -42.15
N SER A 12 9.19 -6.97 -41.70
CA SER A 12 9.20 -6.50 -40.30
C SER A 12 10.34 -6.96 -39.39
N GLU A 13 11.31 -6.06 -39.26
CA GLU A 13 12.09 -5.85 -38.06
C GLU A 13 11.17 -5.54 -36.87
N LYS A 14 11.06 -6.49 -35.93
CA LYS A 14 10.49 -6.40 -34.56
C LYS A 14 10.58 -7.82 -34.02
N ASP A 15 11.10 -8.12 -32.84
CA ASP A 15 11.48 -7.34 -31.68
C ASP A 15 12.33 -8.33 -30.87
N ASN A 16 13.64 -8.10 -30.84
CA ASN A 16 14.57 -8.96 -30.12
C ASN A 16 14.30 -8.79 -28.62
N TRP A 17 13.49 -9.70 -28.08
CA TRP A 17 13.13 -9.77 -26.67
C TRP A 17 14.41 -9.73 -25.82
N ASP A 18 14.59 -8.60 -25.16
CA ASP A 18 15.70 -8.27 -24.28
C ASP A 18 15.82 -9.31 -23.14
N ASN A 19 16.53 -10.40 -23.41
CA ASN A 19 16.91 -11.40 -22.41
C ASN A 19 17.98 -10.86 -21.43
N GLY A 20 18.31 -9.57 -21.49
CA GLY A 20 19.42 -8.94 -20.76
C GLY A 20 19.08 -8.20 -19.46
N ARG A 21 17.81 -8.14 -19.03
CA ARG A 21 17.39 -7.35 -17.84
C ARG A 21 16.82 -8.12 -16.66
N LEU A 22 16.92 -9.46 -16.67
CA LEU A 22 16.64 -10.30 -15.50
C LEU A 22 17.92 -10.72 -14.77
N ALA A 23 18.97 -9.90 -14.86
CA ALA A 23 19.92 -9.79 -13.75
C ALA A 23 19.11 -9.28 -12.56
N ARG A 24 18.57 -10.23 -11.78
CA ARG A 24 17.91 -10.04 -10.50
C ARG A 24 18.66 -8.92 -9.78
N LYS A 25 18.06 -7.73 -9.71
CA LYS A 25 18.41 -6.79 -8.67
C LYS A 25 18.15 -7.57 -7.40
N GLN A 26 19.20 -8.13 -6.81
CA GLN A 26 19.20 -8.51 -5.42
C GLN A 26 19.01 -7.20 -4.69
N GLN A 27 17.75 -6.78 -4.59
CA GLN A 27 17.34 -5.65 -3.79
C GLN A 27 17.74 -6.08 -2.40
N LEU A 28 18.83 -5.47 -1.90
CA LEU A 28 19.38 -5.73 -0.58
C LEU A 28 18.21 -5.70 0.38
N LEU A 29 17.77 -6.87 0.83
CA LEU A 29 16.78 -6.97 1.89
C LEU A 29 17.52 -6.52 3.13
N THR A 30 17.32 -5.26 3.51
CA THR A 30 17.80 -4.78 4.80
C THR A 30 17.09 -5.63 5.85
N GLU A 31 17.86 -6.39 6.61
CA GLU A 31 17.34 -7.15 7.74
C GLU A 31 16.83 -6.14 8.77
N ILE A 32 15.52 -6.17 9.03
CA ILE A 32 14.91 -5.34 10.06
C ILE A 32 15.11 -6.04 11.40
N VAL A 33 16.01 -5.50 12.23
CA VAL A 33 16.22 -5.99 13.59
C VAL A 33 15.54 -5.06 14.59
N LEU A 34 14.47 -5.54 15.22
CA LEU A 34 13.80 -4.82 16.31
C LEU A 34 14.49 -5.12 17.64
N ARG A 35 14.94 -4.08 18.33
CA ARG A 35 15.65 -4.22 19.63
C ARG A 35 14.71 -4.33 20.83
N ASN A 36 13.48 -3.87 20.66
CA ASN A 36 12.46 -3.82 21.69
C ASN A 36 11.12 -4.29 21.10
N MET A 37 10.25 -4.77 21.98
CA MET A 37 8.87 -5.08 21.62
C MET A 37 8.16 -3.79 21.22
N MET A 38 7.75 -3.70 19.96
CA MET A 38 7.02 -2.54 19.42
C MET A 38 5.52 -2.80 19.41
N ILE A 39 4.75 -1.78 19.75
CA ILE A 39 3.29 -1.74 19.65
C ILE A 39 2.90 -0.65 18.64
N THR A 40 2.20 -1.04 17.57
CA THR A 40 1.81 -0.15 16.47
C THR A 40 0.29 -0.02 16.38
N LEU A 41 -0.19 1.23 16.26
CA LEU A 41 -1.58 1.53 15.89
C LEU A 41 -1.68 1.67 14.36
N VAL A 42 -2.64 0.98 13.75
CA VAL A 42 -2.94 1.06 12.31
C VAL A 42 -4.33 1.65 12.13
N VAL A 43 -4.42 2.81 11.47
CA VAL A 43 -5.66 3.56 11.23
C VAL A 43 -5.92 3.61 9.73
N ASP A 44 -6.89 2.85 9.24
CA ASP A 44 -7.24 2.78 7.81
C ASP A 44 -8.70 2.36 7.69
N GLY A 45 -9.52 3.01 6.85
CA GLY A 45 -10.95 2.70 6.74
C GLY A 45 -11.25 1.34 6.09
N ILE A 46 -10.30 0.80 5.33
CA ILE A 46 -10.47 -0.42 4.54
C ILE A 46 -9.90 -1.63 5.30
N MET A 47 -10.77 -2.60 5.63
CA MET A 47 -10.41 -3.80 6.39
C MET A 47 -9.24 -4.57 5.78
N THR A 48 -9.24 -4.75 4.46
CA THR A 48 -8.19 -5.52 3.77
C THR A 48 -6.81 -4.87 3.92
N HIS A 49 -6.73 -3.54 3.91
CA HIS A 49 -5.47 -2.81 4.14
C HIS A 49 -5.01 -2.99 5.58
N ARG A 50 -5.91 -2.82 6.55
CA ARG A 50 -5.60 -3.05 7.98
C ARG A 50 -5.03 -4.45 8.20
N VAL A 51 -5.72 -5.48 7.70
CA VAL A 51 -5.29 -6.88 7.83
C VAL A 51 -3.92 -7.11 7.19
N LEU A 52 -3.69 -6.58 5.99
CA LEU A 52 -2.41 -6.71 5.28
C LEU A 52 -1.27 -6.08 6.08
N VAL A 53 -1.41 -4.82 6.49
CA VAL A 53 -0.39 -4.06 7.22
C VAL A 53 -0.13 -4.70 8.59
N GLN A 54 -1.19 -5.07 9.32
CA GLN A 54 -1.06 -5.74 10.60
C GLN A 54 -0.37 -7.10 10.47
N GLY A 55 -0.70 -7.88 9.45
CA GLY A 55 -0.06 -9.16 9.17
C GLY A 55 1.43 -9.03 8.90
N LEU A 56 1.81 -8.06 8.06
CA LEU A 56 3.20 -7.76 7.76
C LEU A 56 3.97 -7.35 9.02
N LEU A 57 3.44 -6.42 9.81
CA LEU A 57 4.07 -5.98 11.06
C LEU A 57 4.22 -7.12 12.07
N ARG A 58 3.19 -7.96 12.22
CA ARG A 58 3.24 -9.15 13.08
C ARG A 58 4.31 -10.15 12.63
N SER A 59 4.56 -10.28 11.33
CA SER A 59 5.66 -11.13 10.83
C SER A 59 7.06 -10.65 11.23
N TYR A 60 7.20 -9.36 11.57
CA TYR A 60 8.42 -8.78 12.14
C TYR A 60 8.41 -8.75 13.68
N GLY A 61 7.42 -9.36 14.34
CA GLY A 61 7.32 -9.39 15.81
C GLY A 61 6.70 -8.13 16.43
N VAL A 62 6.09 -7.26 15.64
CA VAL A 62 5.40 -6.05 16.11
C VAL A 62 3.99 -6.39 16.56
N GLN A 63 3.60 -5.96 17.76
CA GLN A 63 2.21 -6.01 18.21
C GLN A 63 1.40 -4.94 17.51
N THR A 64 0.17 -5.26 17.10
CA THR A 64 -0.64 -4.32 16.32
C THR A 64 -2.07 -4.23 16.80
N LEU A 65 -2.57 -2.99 16.87
CA LEU A 65 -3.98 -2.66 17.05
C LEU A 65 -4.47 -1.93 15.80
N GLY A 66 -5.64 -2.32 15.28
CA GLY A 66 -6.21 -1.76 14.07
C GLY A 66 -7.53 -1.07 14.39
N VAL A 67 -7.73 0.13 13.88
CA VAL A 67 -8.98 0.90 13.98
C VAL A 67 -9.36 1.43 12.61
N ASP A 68 -10.65 1.58 12.35
CA ASP A 68 -11.18 1.95 11.03
C ASP A 68 -11.60 3.41 10.91
N ASN A 69 -11.43 4.19 11.97
CA ASN A 69 -11.73 5.61 12.02
C ASN A 69 -10.71 6.35 12.91
N ASP A 70 -10.59 7.64 12.68
CA ASP A 70 -9.69 8.56 13.39
C ASP A 70 -10.12 8.81 14.84
N ARG A 71 -11.43 8.82 15.12
CA ARG A 71 -11.96 9.01 16.47
C ARG A 71 -11.49 7.94 17.44
N ASP A 72 -11.61 6.67 17.08
CA ASP A 72 -11.15 5.56 17.92
C ASP A 72 -9.64 5.63 18.16
N ALA A 73 -8.87 6.08 17.16
CA ALA A 73 -7.44 6.31 17.31
C ALA A 73 -7.14 7.40 18.35
N VAL A 74 -7.87 8.52 18.29
CA VAL A 74 -7.74 9.63 19.25
C VAL A 74 -8.16 9.18 20.65
N ASP A 75 -9.27 8.46 20.77
CA ASP A 75 -9.80 7.99 22.05
C ASP A 75 -8.81 7.03 22.74
N LEU A 76 -8.16 6.12 21.99
CA LEU A 76 -7.12 5.25 22.52
C LEU A 76 -5.90 6.02 23.06
N ILE A 77 -5.46 7.03 22.33
CA ILE A 77 -4.32 7.87 22.75
C ILE A 77 -4.70 8.71 23.99
N ALA A 78 -5.90 9.28 23.99
CA ALA A 78 -6.43 10.06 25.11
C ALA A 78 -6.63 9.21 26.37
N PHE A 79 -7.01 7.93 26.22
CA PHE A 79 -7.09 6.96 27.31
C PHE A 79 -5.71 6.56 27.88
N GLY A 80 -4.62 6.99 27.23
CA GLY A 80 -3.25 6.78 27.70
C GLY A 80 -2.57 5.54 27.14
N VAL A 81 -3.18 4.88 26.14
CA VAL A 81 -2.51 3.78 25.43
C VAL A 81 -1.26 4.32 24.73
N LYS A 82 -0.14 3.62 24.91
CA LYS A 82 1.16 4.00 24.33
C LYS A 82 1.44 3.14 23.11
N PHE A 83 1.78 3.80 22.00
CA PHE A 83 2.21 3.18 20.76
C PHE A 83 3.60 3.71 20.39
N ASP A 84 4.45 2.83 19.89
CA ASP A 84 5.80 3.16 19.39
C ASP A 84 5.74 3.70 17.95
N LEU A 85 4.71 3.31 17.21
CA LEU A 85 4.45 3.72 15.83
C LEU A 85 2.95 3.86 15.60
N ILE A 86 2.55 4.88 14.83
CA ILE A 86 1.18 5.02 14.34
C ILE A 86 1.25 5.09 12.82
N ILE A 87 0.56 4.18 12.14
CA ILE A 87 0.42 4.14 10.68
C ILE A 87 -1.00 4.59 10.36
N ILE A 88 -1.12 5.73 9.68
CA ILE A 88 -2.40 6.32 9.31
C ILE A 88 -2.50 6.31 7.77
N GLU A 89 -3.62 5.84 7.24
CA GLU A 89 -3.96 5.98 5.83
C GLU A 89 -3.89 7.48 5.46
N LYS A 90 -3.08 7.81 4.46
CA LYS A 90 -2.80 9.19 4.05
C LYS A 90 -4.08 9.98 3.67
N ILE A 91 -5.11 9.27 3.21
CA ILE A 91 -6.42 9.82 2.87
C ILE A 91 -7.46 9.08 3.73
N LEU A 92 -7.41 9.27 5.04
CA LEU A 92 -8.63 9.11 5.80
C LEU A 92 -9.57 10.24 5.35
N PRO A 93 -10.82 9.95 4.91
CA PRO A 93 -11.81 11.00 4.80
C PRO A 93 -11.87 11.65 6.17
N VAL A 94 -11.46 12.92 6.22
CA VAL A 94 -11.53 13.74 7.43
C VAL A 94 -12.94 13.56 7.96
N LEU A 95 -13.08 12.99 9.16
CA LEU A 95 -14.30 13.16 9.91
C LEU A 95 -14.34 14.65 10.19
N ASN A 96 -15.06 15.38 9.32
CA ASN A 96 -15.49 16.72 9.61
C ASN A 96 -16.18 16.61 10.96
N GLY A 97 -15.51 17.08 12.02
CA GLY A 97 -16.06 17.25 13.35
C GLY A 97 -17.23 18.25 13.39
N LEU A 98 -17.90 18.47 12.25
CA LEU A 98 -19.01 19.39 12.07
C LEU A 98 -20.05 19.02 11.00
N ASP A 99 -20.01 17.87 10.32
CA ASP A 99 -20.97 17.57 9.23
C ASP A 99 -21.82 16.31 9.44
N ALA A 100 -22.30 16.09 10.66
CA ALA A 100 -23.38 15.15 10.94
C ALA A 100 -24.70 15.88 11.26
N SER A 101 -24.93 17.04 10.66
CA SER A 101 -26.16 17.81 10.83
C SER A 101 -26.47 18.57 9.56
N ASN A 102 -26.91 17.85 8.52
CA ASN A 102 -27.87 18.36 7.53
C ASN A 102 -28.57 17.18 6.85
N LYS A 103 -29.53 16.61 7.58
CA LYS A 103 -30.91 16.51 7.13
C LYS A 103 -31.11 15.95 5.70
N ALA A 104 -31.15 14.63 5.61
CA ALA A 104 -31.98 13.95 4.63
C ALA A 104 -33.34 13.62 5.31
N ASP A 105 -34.10 14.67 5.66
CA ASP A 105 -35.53 14.56 5.96
C ASP A 105 -36.30 15.33 4.89
N SER A 106 -37.20 14.60 4.21
CA SER A 106 -38.25 15.04 3.26
C SER A 106 -37.82 15.45 1.85
#